data_AF-A0A2E0HCX8-F1
#
_entry.id   AF-A0A2E0HCX8-F1
#
_cell.length_a   1.000
_cell.length_b   1.000
_cell.length_c   1.000
_cell.angle_alpha   90.00
_cell.angle_beta   90.00
_cell.angle_gamma   90.00
#
_symmetry.space_group_name_H-M   'P 1'
#
loop_
_entity.id
_entity.type
_entity.pdbx_description
1 polymer ?
#
loop_
_entity_poly.entity_id
_entity_poly.type
_entity_poly.pdbx_seq_one_letter_code
_entity_poly.pdbx_strand_id
1 'polypeptide(L)'
;MNKYLLSMVVCLVIAPGVAIANTKDLQNALAKAQYMLRQATQEKQELSGKVAQLEQEIKQLKEQTARKIAAEESTSDKLSNKLDMYQQKFTELRANYVELLDSYRQEQAKSTELSDKLAQASQQFQQCKTDNLALYGVNQELLGKYEDKGFWDLLAKNEPFTGIKQVEIENLIQTYQFKNEDLLVKDSTQETPSANN
;
A
#
# COMPACT_ATOMS: atom_id res chain seq x y z
N MET A 1 95.05 31.21 -14.69
CA MET A 1 95.48 31.30 -13.28
C MET A 1 95.09 29.98 -12.61
N ASN A 2 95.95 29.05 -12.19
CA ASN A 2 97.39 29.00 -11.99
C ASN A 2 97.97 27.72 -12.61
N LYS A 3 99.00 27.89 -13.42
CA LYS A 3 100.06 26.92 -13.73
C LYS A 3 101.34 27.52 -13.14
N TYR A 4 102.24 26.70 -12.59
CA TYR A 4 103.72 26.82 -12.57
C TYR A 4 104.25 25.78 -11.56
N LEU A 5 104.99 24.77 -12.03
CA LEU A 5 106.48 24.69 -12.06
C LEU A 5 107.01 24.38 -10.64
N LEU A 6 107.97 23.49 -10.36
CA LEU A 6 108.85 22.59 -11.13
C LEU A 6 109.71 21.86 -10.07
N SER A 7 110.13 20.64 -10.37
CA SER A 7 111.42 20.03 -9.97
C SER A 7 111.78 19.89 -8.48
N MET A 8 111.93 18.65 -8.00
CA MET A 8 113.27 18.09 -7.79
C MET A 8 113.22 16.58 -7.59
N VAL A 9 114.01 15.88 -8.39
CA VAL A 9 114.33 14.47 -8.32
C VAL A 9 115.14 14.20 -7.06
N VAL A 10 114.70 13.24 -6.23
CA VAL A 10 115.59 12.44 -5.38
C VAL A 10 115.21 10.98 -5.60
N CYS A 11 116.07 10.29 -6.35
CA CYS A 11 116.05 8.85 -6.50
C CYS A 11 117.03 8.25 -5.49
N LEU A 12 116.71 7.03 -5.05
CA LEU A 12 117.59 6.01 -4.49
C LEU A 12 117.81 6.02 -2.96
N VAL A 13 117.20 5.07 -2.24
CA VAL A 13 117.80 3.78 -1.80
C VAL A 13 116.94 3.15 -0.69
N ILE A 14 116.31 2.02 -1.04
CA ILE A 14 116.05 0.81 -0.22
C ILE A 14 115.33 0.97 1.13
N ALA A 15 114.05 0.60 1.14
CA ALA A 15 113.55 -0.49 1.99
C ALA A 15 112.21 -1.02 1.43
N PRO A 16 112.17 -2.22 0.82
CA PRO A 16 110.90 -2.92 0.66
C PRO A 16 110.53 -3.47 2.04
N GLY A 17 109.95 -2.63 2.88
CA GLY A 17 109.17 -3.05 4.03
C GLY A 17 107.89 -3.69 3.53
N VAL A 18 108.00 -4.86 2.88
CA VAL A 18 106.86 -5.73 2.68
C VAL A 18 106.50 -6.18 4.09
N ALA A 19 105.51 -5.52 4.70
CA ALA A 19 104.73 -6.15 5.74
C ALA A 19 104.06 -7.36 5.06
N ILE A 20 104.77 -8.49 5.01
CA ILE A 20 104.21 -9.77 4.65
C ILE A 20 103.29 -10.10 5.83
N ALA A 21 102.07 -9.57 5.77
CA ALA A 21 100.96 -10.19 6.46
C ALA A 21 101.01 -11.66 6.04
N ASN A 22 101.17 -12.52 7.05
CA ASN A 22 101.33 -13.96 6.95
C ASN A 22 100.40 -14.52 5.85
N THR A 23 100.97 -15.03 4.75
CA THR A 23 100.23 -15.43 3.54
C THR A 23 99.15 -16.47 3.83
N LYS A 24 99.35 -17.29 4.88
CA LYS A 24 98.37 -18.25 5.40
C LYS A 24 97.17 -17.59 6.08
N ASP A 25 97.36 -16.50 6.80
CA ASP A 25 96.27 -15.77 7.48
C ASP A 25 95.40 -15.02 6.47
N LEU A 26 96.01 -14.48 5.41
CA LEU A 26 95.28 -13.87 4.28
C LEU A 26 94.46 -14.92 3.50
N GLN A 27 95.02 -16.11 3.27
CA GLN A 27 94.29 -17.23 2.62
C GLN A 27 93.10 -17.71 3.48
N ASN A 28 93.29 -17.85 4.79
CA ASN A 28 92.23 -18.23 5.72
C ASN A 28 91.13 -17.15 5.80
N ALA A 29 91.51 -15.87 5.82
CA ALA A 29 90.56 -14.74 5.80
C ALA A 29 89.75 -14.71 4.50
N LEU A 30 90.38 -14.96 3.35
CA LEU A 30 89.73 -15.03 2.05
C LEU A 30 88.74 -16.21 1.98
N ALA A 31 89.11 -17.39 2.48
CA ALA A 31 88.23 -18.55 2.54
C ALA A 31 86.99 -18.28 3.43
N LYS A 32 87.18 -17.63 4.58
CA LYS A 32 86.08 -17.21 5.47
C LYS A 32 85.16 -16.19 4.80
N ALA A 33 85.72 -15.21 4.10
CA ALA A 33 84.94 -14.22 3.35
C ALA A 33 84.15 -14.86 2.19
N GLN A 34 84.74 -15.82 1.47
CA GLN A 34 84.04 -16.58 0.41
C GLN A 34 82.88 -17.41 0.97
N TYR A 35 83.07 -18.05 2.13
CA TYR A 35 82.01 -18.79 2.82
C TYR A 35 80.87 -17.86 3.24
N MET A 36 81.19 -16.73 3.87
CA MET A 36 80.20 -15.72 4.26
C MET A 36 79.46 -15.14 3.05
N LEU A 37 80.14 -14.90 1.93
CA LEU A 37 79.51 -14.43 0.70
C LEU A 37 78.51 -15.46 0.16
N ARG A 38 78.88 -16.75 0.16
CA ARG A 38 77.96 -17.84 -0.24
C ARG A 38 76.74 -17.90 0.66
N GLN A 39 76.92 -17.83 1.98
CA GLN A 39 75.83 -17.82 2.94
C GLN A 39 74.91 -16.62 2.73
N ALA A 40 75.47 -15.41 2.60
CA ALA A 40 74.70 -14.20 2.33
C ALA A 40 73.95 -14.26 0.98
N THR A 41 74.54 -14.88 -0.05
CA THR A 41 73.84 -15.09 -1.33
C THR A 41 72.71 -16.11 -1.22
N GLN A 42 72.87 -17.17 -0.42
CA GLN A 42 71.82 -18.16 -0.17
C GLN A 42 70.66 -17.54 0.61
N GLU A 43 70.97 -16.81 1.69
CA GLU A 43 69.96 -16.07 2.48
C GLU A 43 69.22 -15.04 1.61
N LYS A 44 69.94 -14.30 0.76
CA LYS A 44 69.31 -13.36 -0.19
C LYS A 44 68.37 -14.07 -1.17
N GLN A 45 68.75 -15.23 -1.70
CA GLN A 45 67.90 -16.03 -2.59
C GLN A 45 66.65 -16.54 -1.86
N GLU A 46 66.81 -17.03 -0.63
CA GLU A 46 65.70 -17.51 0.19
C GLU A 46 64.74 -16.37 0.56
N LEU A 47 65.25 -15.22 1.01
CA LEU A 47 64.44 -14.04 1.30
C LEU A 47 63.75 -13.52 0.04
N SER A 48 64.44 -13.47 -1.10
CA SER A 48 63.83 -13.09 -2.37
C SER A 48 62.70 -14.04 -2.77
N GLY A 49 62.84 -15.34 -2.51
CA GLY A 49 61.79 -16.33 -2.73
C GLY A 49 60.59 -16.10 -1.80
N LYS A 50 60.83 -15.86 -0.51
CA LYS A 50 59.76 -15.55 0.47
C LYS A 50 59.03 -14.25 0.14
N VAL A 51 59.74 -13.21 -0.29
CA VAL A 51 59.12 -11.94 -0.72
C VAL A 51 58.21 -12.18 -1.92
N ALA A 52 58.68 -12.91 -2.94
CA ALA A 52 57.86 -13.24 -4.10
C ALA A 52 56.61 -14.06 -3.74
N GLN A 53 56.75 -15.03 -2.81
CA GLN A 53 55.62 -15.81 -2.29
C GLN A 53 54.61 -14.93 -1.55
N LEU A 54 55.07 -14.09 -0.62
CA LEU A 54 54.20 -13.18 0.14
C LEU A 54 53.52 -12.15 -0.77
N GLU A 55 54.21 -11.63 -1.79
CA GLU A 55 53.62 -10.75 -2.78
C GLU A 55 52.49 -11.45 -3.56
N GLN A 56 52.70 -12.71 -3.93
CA GLN A 56 51.68 -13.52 -4.59
C GLN A 56 50.48 -13.81 -3.68
N GLU A 57 50.72 -14.16 -2.41
CA GLU A 57 49.67 -14.37 -1.41
C GLU A 57 48.87 -13.09 -1.14
N ILE A 58 49.54 -11.95 -0.98
CA ILE A 58 48.89 -10.65 -0.80
C ILE A 58 48.02 -10.32 -2.01
N LYS A 59 48.50 -10.58 -3.23
CA LYS A 59 47.72 -10.36 -4.45
C LYS A 59 46.47 -11.25 -4.48
N GLN A 60 46.63 -12.55 -4.20
CA GLN A 60 45.51 -13.49 -4.16
C GLN A 60 44.49 -13.13 -3.08
N LEU A 61 44.95 -12.79 -1.87
CA LEU A 61 44.09 -12.36 -0.78
C LEU A 61 43.33 -11.08 -1.14
N LYS A 62 44.01 -10.09 -1.73
CA LYS A 62 43.37 -8.85 -2.20
C LYS A 62 42.27 -9.14 -3.22
N GLU A 63 42.56 -9.96 -4.23
CA GLU A 63 41.56 -10.35 -5.23
C GLU A 63 40.37 -11.11 -4.61
N GLN A 64 40.62 -12.02 -3.68
CA GLN A 64 39.56 -12.73 -2.96
C GLN A 64 38.70 -11.79 -2.11
N THR A 65 39.32 -10.86 -1.38
CA THR A 65 38.58 -9.87 -0.57
C THR A 65 37.74 -8.95 -1.45
N ALA A 66 38.29 -8.46 -2.57
CA ALA A 66 37.55 -7.62 -3.51
C ALA A 66 36.33 -8.35 -4.09
N ARG A 67 36.48 -9.64 -4.45
CA ARG A 67 35.36 -10.46 -4.91
C ARG A 67 34.29 -10.67 -3.84
N LYS A 68 34.69 -10.90 -2.58
CA LYS A 68 33.75 -11.08 -1.47
C LYS A 68 32.99 -9.79 -1.18
N ILE A 69 33.67 -8.66 -1.12
CA ILE A 69 33.03 -7.35 -0.92
C ILE A 69 32.03 -7.07 -2.04
N ALA A 70 32.42 -7.24 -3.31
CA ALA A 70 31.52 -7.02 -4.44
C ALA A 70 30.31 -7.97 -4.43
N ALA A 71 30.49 -9.23 -4.01
CA ALA A 71 29.41 -10.18 -3.86
C ALA A 71 28.45 -9.78 -2.73
N GLU A 72 28.99 -9.34 -1.60
CA GLU A 72 28.23 -8.93 -0.42
C GLU A 72 27.46 -7.63 -0.67
N GLU A 73 28.07 -6.64 -1.31
CA GLU A 73 27.42 -5.43 -1.81
C GLU A 73 26.27 -5.78 -2.77
N SER A 74 26.50 -6.65 -3.74
CA SER A 74 25.44 -7.10 -4.65
C SER A 74 24.28 -7.81 -3.92
N THR A 75 24.57 -8.58 -2.88
CA THR A 75 23.53 -9.21 -2.06
C THR A 75 22.78 -8.19 -1.21
N SER A 76 23.48 -7.21 -0.65
CA SER A 76 22.90 -6.12 0.12
C SER A 76 21.95 -5.30 -0.75
N ASP A 77 22.37 -4.91 -1.96
CA ASP A 77 21.55 -4.18 -2.91
C ASP A 77 20.30 -4.96 -3.31
N LYS A 78 20.45 -6.27 -3.59
CA LYS A 78 19.30 -7.15 -3.90
C LYS A 78 18.33 -7.24 -2.74
N LEU A 79 18.83 -7.29 -1.51
CA LEU A 79 17.99 -7.39 -0.32
C LEU A 79 17.28 -6.07 -0.03
N SER A 80 17.97 -4.94 -0.16
CA SER A 80 17.38 -3.60 -0.06
C SER A 80 16.27 -3.40 -1.10
N ASN A 81 16.53 -3.71 -2.37
CA ASN A 81 15.53 -3.62 -3.43
C ASN A 81 14.31 -4.51 -3.16
N LYS A 82 14.50 -5.73 -2.65
CA LYS A 82 13.39 -6.61 -2.25
C LYS A 82 12.59 -6.02 -1.09
N LEU A 83 13.26 -5.43 -0.10
CA LEU A 83 12.60 -4.80 1.03
C LEU A 83 11.72 -3.63 0.57
N ASP A 84 12.25 -2.76 -0.29
CA ASP A 84 11.51 -1.64 -0.87
C ASP A 84 10.30 -2.13 -1.68
N MET A 85 10.49 -3.15 -2.52
CA MET A 85 9.40 -3.79 -3.27
C MET A 85 8.31 -4.35 -2.34
N TYR A 86 8.68 -5.05 -1.25
CA TYR A 86 7.70 -5.59 -0.31
C TYR A 86 6.98 -4.49 0.46
N GLN A 87 7.68 -3.42 0.83
CA GLN A 87 7.08 -2.28 1.50
C GLN A 87 6.07 -1.54 0.61
N GLN A 88 6.40 -1.36 -0.67
CA GLN A 88 5.47 -0.82 -1.67
C GLN A 88 4.24 -1.71 -1.82
N LYS A 89 4.43 -3.03 -2.03
CA LYS A 89 3.32 -3.99 -2.13
C LYS A 89 2.44 -4.03 -0.88
N PHE A 90 3.04 -3.94 0.30
CA PHE A 90 2.29 -3.91 1.55
C PHE A 90 1.45 -2.63 1.69
N THR A 91 2.01 -1.50 1.28
CA THR A 91 1.31 -0.21 1.28
C THR A 91 0.15 -0.21 0.29
N GLU A 92 0.37 -0.71 -0.92
CA GLU A 92 -0.66 -0.88 -1.95
C GLU A 92 -1.77 -1.83 -1.49
N LEU A 93 -1.41 -3.00 -0.96
CA LEU A 93 -2.38 -3.97 -0.45
C LEU A 93 -3.23 -3.38 0.68
N ARG A 94 -2.61 -2.59 1.58
CA ARG A 94 -3.32 -1.90 2.65
C ARG A 94 -4.30 -0.86 2.10
N ALA A 95 -3.90 -0.08 1.09
CA ALA A 95 -4.76 0.90 0.46
C ALA A 95 -5.98 0.22 -0.21
N ASN A 96 -5.73 -0.83 -1.00
CA ASN A 96 -6.77 -1.61 -1.66
C ASN A 96 -7.73 -2.25 -0.64
N TYR A 97 -7.21 -2.72 0.50
CA TYR A 97 -8.04 -3.31 1.55
C TYR A 97 -8.96 -2.27 2.21
N VAL A 98 -8.47 -1.05 2.46
CA VAL A 98 -9.29 0.05 2.99
C VAL A 98 -10.37 0.45 1.98
N GLU A 99 -10.03 0.60 0.71
CA GLU A 99 -10.99 0.93 -0.35
C GLU A 99 -12.07 -0.14 -0.52
N LEU A 100 -11.69 -1.42 -0.41
CA LEU A 100 -12.62 -2.54 -0.44
C LEU A 100 -13.58 -2.52 0.75
N LEU A 101 -13.08 -2.23 1.96
CA LEU A 101 -13.92 -2.11 3.15
C LEU A 101 -14.92 -0.96 3.03
N ASP A 102 -14.49 0.18 2.51
CA ASP A 102 -15.38 1.33 2.31
C ASP A 102 -16.44 1.04 1.24
N SER A 103 -16.04 0.40 0.14
CA SER A 103 -16.98 -0.06 -0.90
C SER A 103 -18.00 -1.05 -0.35
N TYR A 104 -17.56 -2.01 0.47
CA TYR A 104 -18.44 -2.98 1.11
C TYR A 104 -19.46 -2.31 2.05
N ARG A 105 -19.01 -1.34 2.86
CA ARG A 105 -19.91 -0.58 3.76
C ARG A 105 -20.94 0.23 2.98
N GLN A 106 -20.53 0.87 1.88
CA GLN A 106 -21.46 1.61 1.02
C GLN A 106 -22.49 0.69 0.39
N GLU A 107 -22.08 -0.48 -0.10
CA GLU A 107 -23.00 -1.45 -0.69
C GLU A 107 -23.98 -2.02 0.35
N GLN A 108 -23.49 -2.29 1.56
CA GLN A 108 -24.34 -2.73 2.66
C GLN A 108 -25.37 -1.67 3.05
N ALA A 109 -24.96 -0.40 3.14
CA ALA A 109 -25.87 0.71 3.41
C ALA A 109 -26.93 0.87 2.32
N LYS A 110 -26.54 0.79 1.04
CA LYS A 110 -27.47 0.82 -0.10
C LYS A 110 -28.44 -0.36 -0.08
N SER A 111 -27.96 -1.55 0.24
CA SER A 111 -28.80 -2.75 0.33
C SER A 111 -29.86 -2.60 1.42
N THR A 112 -29.49 -2.11 2.61
CA THR A 112 -30.43 -1.79 3.68
C THR A 112 -31.43 -0.72 3.26
N GLU A 113 -30.97 0.39 2.68
CA GLU A 113 -31.82 1.48 2.20
C GLU A 113 -32.83 1.00 1.15
N LEU A 114 -32.39 0.20 0.18
CA LEU A 114 -33.26 -0.38 -0.84
C LEU A 114 -34.27 -1.36 -0.23
N SER A 115 -33.86 -2.16 0.76
CA SER A 115 -34.76 -3.06 1.45
C SER A 115 -35.84 -2.31 2.22
N ASP A 116 -35.50 -1.21 2.89
CA ASP A 116 -36.43 -0.35 3.62
C ASP A 116 -37.41 0.35 2.66
N LYS A 117 -36.90 0.91 1.56
CA LYS A 117 -37.73 1.51 0.51
C LYS A 117 -38.69 0.50 -0.11
N LEU A 118 -38.23 -0.73 -0.35
CA LEU A 118 -39.08 -1.80 -0.88
C LEU A 118 -40.17 -2.19 0.12
N ALA A 119 -39.85 -2.28 1.41
CA ALA A 119 -40.83 -2.57 2.45
C ALA A 119 -41.90 -1.46 2.54
N GLN A 120 -41.47 -0.19 2.53
CA GLN A 120 -42.38 0.96 2.54
C GLN A 120 -43.28 0.99 1.30
N ALA A 121 -42.69 0.83 0.10
CA ALA A 121 -43.46 0.80 -1.15
C ALA A 121 -44.46 -0.37 -1.18
N SER A 122 -44.07 -1.54 -0.67
CA SER A 122 -44.95 -2.70 -0.54
C SER A 122 -46.13 -2.41 0.41
N GLN A 123 -45.86 -1.79 1.56
CA GLN A 123 -46.90 -1.41 2.52
C GLN A 123 -47.87 -0.38 1.91
N GLN A 124 -47.35 0.67 1.27
CA GLN A 124 -48.17 1.67 0.57
C GLN A 124 -49.01 1.04 -0.54
N PHE A 125 -48.45 0.10 -1.29
CA PHE A 125 -49.18 -0.64 -2.32
C PHE A 125 -50.33 -1.48 -1.73
N GLN A 126 -50.09 -2.20 -0.62
CA GLN A 126 -51.16 -2.96 0.04
C GLN A 126 -52.25 -2.05 0.61
N GLN A 127 -51.88 -0.90 1.16
CA GLN A 127 -52.84 0.09 1.65
C GLN A 127 -53.70 0.61 0.50
N CYS A 128 -53.09 1.08 -0.59
CA CYS A 128 -53.78 1.54 -1.79
C CYS A 128 -54.71 0.46 -2.37
N LYS A 129 -54.27 -0.81 -2.39
CA LYS A 129 -55.13 -1.92 -2.82
C LYS A 129 -56.35 -2.09 -1.90
N THR A 130 -56.15 -2.00 -0.58
CA THR A 130 -57.22 -2.13 0.41
C THR A 130 -58.22 -0.98 0.28
N ASP A 131 -57.72 0.25 0.14
CA ASP A 131 -58.54 1.45 0.01
C ASP A 131 -59.35 1.42 -1.29
N ASN A 132 -58.74 1.00 -2.41
CA ASN A 132 -59.44 0.82 -3.68
C ASN A 132 -60.57 -0.21 -3.58
N LEU A 133 -60.34 -1.33 -2.88
CA LEU A 133 -61.40 -2.33 -2.64
C LEU A 133 -62.51 -1.78 -1.76
N ALA A 134 -62.17 -1.02 -0.72
CA ALA A 134 -63.15 -0.39 0.16
C ALA A 134 -63.97 0.68 -0.60
N LEU A 135 -63.34 1.51 -1.43
CA LEU A 135 -64.00 2.50 -2.28
C LEU A 135 -64.97 1.82 -3.25
N TYR A 136 -64.56 0.70 -3.85
CA TYR A 136 -65.45 -0.09 -4.68
C TYR A 136 -66.70 -0.57 -3.91
N GLY A 137 -66.51 -1.06 -2.68
CA GLY A 137 -67.61 -1.46 -1.80
C GLY A 137 -68.56 -0.31 -1.44
N VAL A 138 -68.01 0.84 -1.07
CA VAL A 138 -68.77 2.07 -0.77
C VAL A 138 -69.58 2.53 -1.99
N ASN A 139 -68.96 2.51 -3.18
CA ASN A 139 -69.65 2.86 -4.42
C ASN A 139 -70.81 1.91 -4.74
N GLN A 140 -70.65 0.60 -4.54
CA GLN A 140 -71.76 -0.35 -4.68
C GLN A 140 -72.88 -0.11 -3.66
N GLU A 141 -72.53 0.16 -2.40
CA GLU A 141 -73.50 0.48 -1.35
C GLU A 141 -74.32 1.73 -1.71
N LEU A 142 -73.65 2.78 -2.22
CA LEU A 142 -74.30 4.02 -2.64
C LEU A 142 -75.22 3.81 -3.85
N LEU A 143 -74.80 3.03 -4.85
CA LEU A 143 -75.63 2.67 -6.00
C LEU A 143 -76.89 1.92 -5.56
N GLY A 144 -76.76 0.93 -4.65
CA GLY A 144 -77.90 0.20 -4.10
C GLY A 144 -78.87 1.12 -3.34
N LYS A 145 -78.36 2.04 -2.50
CA LYS A 145 -79.20 3.04 -1.81
C LYS A 145 -79.92 3.98 -2.78
N TYR A 146 -79.30 4.32 -3.91
CA TYR A 146 -79.92 5.17 -4.93
C TYR A 146 -81.04 4.42 -5.69
N GLU A 147 -80.84 3.14 -6.00
CA GLU A 147 -81.89 2.27 -6.55
C GLU A 147 -83.07 2.12 -5.57
N ASP A 148 -82.78 1.86 -4.28
CA ASP A 148 -83.79 1.81 -3.23
C ASP A 148 -84.53 3.15 -3.08
N LYS A 149 -83.83 4.29 -3.20
CA LYS A 149 -84.48 5.61 -3.19
C LYS A 149 -85.49 5.75 -4.32
N GLY A 150 -85.22 5.22 -5.51
CA GLY A 150 -86.20 5.18 -6.60
C GLY A 150 -87.49 4.43 -6.22
N PHE A 151 -87.36 3.36 -5.41
CA PHE A 151 -88.49 2.64 -4.83
C PHE A 151 -89.20 3.44 -3.73
N TRP A 152 -88.45 4.13 -2.85
CA TRP A 152 -89.01 4.98 -1.80
C TRP A 152 -89.65 6.26 -2.34
N ASP A 153 -89.15 6.87 -3.42
CA ASP A 153 -89.76 8.04 -4.08
C ASP A 153 -91.09 7.68 -4.75
N LEU A 154 -91.25 6.43 -5.21
CA LEU A 154 -92.55 5.90 -5.66
C LEU A 154 -93.54 5.78 -4.49
N LEU A 155 -93.05 5.42 -3.29
CA LEU A 155 -93.86 5.32 -2.08
C LEU A 155 -94.17 6.70 -1.44
N ALA A 156 -93.22 7.63 -1.50
CA ALA A 156 -93.26 8.95 -0.87
C ALA A 156 -94.18 9.97 -1.57
N LYS A 157 -94.59 9.72 -2.81
CA LYS A 157 -95.71 10.45 -3.45
C LYS A 157 -97.01 10.44 -2.63
N ASN A 158 -97.10 9.57 -1.62
CA ASN A 158 -98.24 9.45 -0.72
C ASN A 158 -98.04 10.10 0.67
N GLU A 159 -96.91 10.77 0.97
CA GLU A 159 -96.70 11.43 2.27
C GLU A 159 -96.66 12.98 2.22
N PRO A 160 -97.27 13.68 3.21
CA PRO A 160 -97.27 15.14 3.27
C PRO A 160 -95.99 15.72 3.91
N PHE A 161 -95.24 16.53 3.15
CA PHE A 161 -94.37 17.69 3.50
C PHE A 161 -93.74 17.87 4.92
N THR A 162 -93.30 16.82 5.63
CA THR A 162 -92.71 16.95 7.00
C THR A 162 -91.21 17.24 7.07
N GLY A 163 -90.46 17.29 5.96
CA GLY A 163 -89.03 17.64 5.94
C GLY A 163 -88.06 16.61 6.58
N ILE A 164 -88.57 15.61 7.30
CA ILE A 164 -87.78 14.54 7.95
C ILE A 164 -86.89 13.79 6.94
N LYS A 165 -87.42 13.55 5.73
CA LYS A 165 -86.68 12.89 4.64
C LYS A 165 -85.44 13.67 4.18
N GLN A 166 -85.45 15.00 4.28
CA GLN A 166 -84.31 15.81 3.89
C GLN A 166 -83.14 15.63 4.86
N VAL A 167 -83.42 15.59 6.17
CA VAL A 167 -82.40 15.36 7.21
C VAL A 167 -81.81 13.94 7.12
N GLU A 168 -82.64 12.94 6.81
CA GLU A 168 -82.15 11.57 6.55
C GLU A 168 -81.17 11.52 5.37
N ILE A 169 -81.45 12.25 4.29
CA ILE A 169 -80.57 12.32 3.12
C ILE A 169 -79.27 13.07 3.44
N GLU A 170 -79.34 14.19 4.17
CA GLU A 170 -78.15 14.95 4.58
C GLU A 170 -77.22 14.10 5.47
N ASN A 171 -77.76 13.35 6.43
CA ASN A 171 -76.99 12.42 7.26
C ASN A 171 -76.36 11.28 6.44
N LEU A 172 -77.07 10.77 5.43
CA LEU A 172 -76.56 9.73 4.54
C LEU A 172 -75.39 10.25 3.68
N ILE A 173 -75.52 11.45 3.11
CA ILE A 173 -74.45 12.11 2.34
C ILE A 173 -73.22 12.31 3.21
N GLN A 174 -73.38 12.85 4.43
CA GLN A 174 -72.27 13.04 5.37
C GLN A 174 -71.58 11.72 5.71
N THR A 175 -72.34 10.66 5.96
CA THR A 175 -71.79 9.33 6.28
C THR A 175 -70.90 8.81 5.14
N TYR A 176 -71.32 8.95 3.88
CA TYR A 176 -70.51 8.50 2.74
C TYR A 176 -69.35 9.45 2.43
N GLN A 177 -69.48 10.75 2.70
CA GLN A 177 -68.36 11.68 2.62
C GLN A 177 -67.25 11.27 3.59
N PHE A 178 -67.56 11.00 4.86
CA PHE A 178 -66.57 10.51 5.82
C PHE A 178 -65.96 9.18 5.41
N LYS A 179 -66.77 8.21 4.96
CA LYS A 179 -66.27 6.93 4.45
C LYS A 179 -65.29 7.10 3.27
N ASN A 180 -65.55 8.03 2.36
CA ASN A 180 -64.65 8.29 1.22
C ASN A 180 -63.39 9.04 1.64
N GLU A 181 -63.50 10.00 2.58
CA GLU A 181 -62.35 10.74 3.11
C GLU A 181 -61.36 9.83 3.85
N ASP A 182 -61.86 8.85 4.60
CA ASP A 182 -61.03 7.85 5.30
C ASP A 182 -60.23 6.94 4.35
N LEU A 183 -60.70 6.79 3.11
CA LEU A 183 -60.07 5.95 2.07
C LEU A 183 -59.15 6.73 1.14
N LEU A 184 -59.00 8.04 1.35
CA LEU A 184 -58.02 8.84 0.61
C LEU A 184 -56.61 8.48 1.06
N VAL A 185 -55.80 8.03 0.11
CA VAL A 185 -54.36 7.86 0.32
C VAL A 185 -53.75 9.24 0.56
N LYS A 186 -53.22 9.48 1.76
CA LYS A 186 -52.47 10.69 2.08
C LYS A 186 -51.10 10.64 1.41
N ASP A 187 -50.80 11.62 0.56
CA ASP A 187 -49.47 11.81 0.00
C ASP A 187 -48.46 12.07 1.12
N SER A 188 -47.45 11.20 1.24
CA SER A 188 -46.37 11.30 2.23
C SER A 188 -45.22 12.23 1.79
N THR A 189 -45.41 13.04 0.75
CA THR A 189 -44.41 14.00 0.23
C THR A 189 -44.35 15.33 0.98
N GLN A 190 -45.08 15.49 2.09
CA GLN A 190 -45.12 16.72 2.90
C GLN A 190 -44.43 16.55 4.26
N GLU A 191 -43.22 15.99 4.32
CA GLU A 191 -42.33 16.18 5.48
C GLU A 191 -40.86 15.83 5.14
N THR A 192 -40.17 16.77 4.49
CA THR A 192 -38.74 16.95 4.76
C THR A 192 -38.59 18.33 5.40
N PRO A 193 -38.31 18.43 6.72
CA PRO A 193 -37.84 19.67 7.30
C PRO A 193 -36.50 19.97 6.64
N SER A 194 -36.46 21.08 5.91
CA SER A 194 -35.24 21.72 5.46
C SER A 194 -34.31 21.94 6.67
N ALA A 195 -33.33 21.06 6.84
CA ALA A 195 -32.23 21.29 7.77
C ALA A 195 -31.34 22.40 7.19
N ASN A 196 -31.57 23.63 7.66
CA ASN A 196 -30.61 24.73 7.55
C ASN A 196 -29.53 24.56 8.62
N ASN A 197 -28.28 24.82 8.20
CA ASN A 197 -26.99 24.91 8.91
C ASN A 197 -26.21 23.61 9.12
#